data_AF-A0A1G5T284-F1
#
_entry.id   AF-A0A1G5T284-F1
#
_cell.length_a   1.000
_cell.length_b   1.000
_cell.length_c   1.000
_cell.angle_alpha   90.00
_cell.angle_beta   90.00
_cell.angle_gamma   90.00
#
_symmetry.space_group_name_H-M   'P 1'
#
loop_
_entity.id
_entity.type
_entity.pdbx_description
1 polymer ?
#
loop_
_entity_poly.entity_id
_entity_poly.type
_entity_poly.pdbx_seq_one_letter_code
_entity_poly.pdbx_strand_id
1 'polypeptide(L)'
;MIGLLGSLSAPAAAADNSADTPEIRAAVQNATTRSDHEAIAKYYEDAASQMQAKVKEQKELLEQYQNKSYLYGRRAQDLQSHTEALIRDYERNVAADIREAALHRQIASKLDENHATSGTQSPAL
;
A
#
# COMPACT_ATOMS: atom_id res chain seq x y z
N MET A 1 40.97 13.96 -18.13
CA MET A 1 40.37 13.65 -16.82
C MET A 1 38.86 13.69 -17.00
N ILE A 2 38.23 12.52 -17.09
CA ILE A 2 36.79 12.39 -17.30
C ILE A 2 36.11 12.62 -15.94
N GLY A 3 35.17 13.55 -15.88
CA GLY A 3 34.41 13.87 -14.67
C GLY A 3 33.00 14.32 -15.04
N LEU A 4 32.22 13.43 -15.63
CA LEU A 4 30.81 13.65 -15.97
C LEU A 4 29.98 13.34 -14.72
N LEU A 5 29.65 14.36 -13.92
CA LEU A 5 28.68 14.25 -12.82
C LEU A 5 27.36 14.88 -13.27
N GLY A 6 26.60 14.11 -14.04
CA GLY A 6 25.20 14.41 -14.31
C GLY A 6 24.35 14.02 -13.10
N SER A 7 24.10 14.95 -12.18
CA SER A 7 23.04 14.79 -11.19
C SER A 7 21.72 15.23 -11.81
N LEU A 8 21.09 14.31 -12.54
CA LEU A 8 19.72 14.44 -12.98
C LEU A 8 18.82 14.28 -11.74
N SER A 9 18.60 15.37 -11.02
CA SER A 9 17.55 15.42 -10.00
C SER A 9 16.23 15.55 -10.74
N ALA A 10 15.68 14.42 -11.18
CA ALA A 10 14.27 14.40 -11.55
C ALA A 10 13.47 14.75 -10.29
N PRO A 11 12.46 15.63 -10.38
CA PRO A 11 11.51 15.75 -9.29
C PRO A 11 10.84 14.38 -9.22
N ALA A 12 10.97 13.70 -8.09
CA ALA A 12 9.93 12.78 -7.69
C ALA A 12 8.69 13.67 -7.52
N ALA A 13 7.95 13.90 -8.62
CA ALA A 13 6.52 14.10 -8.49
C ALA A 13 6.11 12.98 -7.53
N ALA A 14 5.60 13.36 -6.37
CA ALA A 14 5.04 12.41 -5.44
C ALA A 14 3.98 11.66 -6.25
N ALA A 15 4.36 10.51 -6.81
CA ALA A 15 3.40 9.56 -7.32
C ALA A 15 2.47 9.37 -6.14
N ASP A 16 1.20 9.73 -6.33
CA ASP A 16 0.18 9.52 -5.33
C ASP A 16 0.24 8.02 -5.01
N ASN A 17 0.86 7.68 -3.88
CA ASN A 17 1.16 6.30 -3.49
C ASN A 17 -0.03 5.69 -2.76
N SER A 18 -1.18 6.37 -2.81
CA SER A 18 -2.43 5.88 -2.28
C SER A 18 -2.95 4.76 -3.18
N ALA A 19 -3.39 3.68 -2.57
CA ALA A 19 -4.17 2.65 -3.27
C ALA A 19 -5.54 3.20 -3.74
N ASP A 20 -6.00 4.36 -3.25
CA ASP A 20 -7.31 4.94 -3.55
C ASP A 20 -7.39 5.63 -4.93
N THR A 21 -7.34 4.82 -5.99
CA THR A 21 -7.54 5.27 -7.37
C THR A 21 -9.03 5.36 -7.76
N PRO A 22 -9.40 6.18 -8.77
CA PRO A 22 -10.77 6.19 -9.29
C PRO A 22 -11.28 4.80 -9.74
N GLU A 23 -10.41 3.98 -10.30
CA GLU A 23 -10.73 2.64 -10.79
C GLU A 23 -11.08 1.69 -9.65
N ILE A 24 -10.30 1.68 -8.56
CA ILE A 24 -10.63 0.85 -7.40
C ILE A 24 -11.91 1.34 -6.72
N ARG A 25 -12.15 2.67 -6.67
CA ARG A 25 -13.42 3.21 -6.14
C ARG A 25 -14.62 2.74 -6.94
N ALA A 26 -14.51 2.72 -8.27
CA ALA A 26 -15.54 2.17 -9.12
C ALA A 26 -15.72 0.65 -8.91
N ALA A 27 -14.64 -0.10 -8.75
CA ALA A 27 -14.71 -1.53 -8.46
C ALA A 27 -15.40 -1.81 -7.11
N VAL A 28 -15.05 -1.07 -6.05
CA VAL A 28 -15.67 -1.16 -4.72
C VAL A 28 -17.17 -0.86 -4.79
N GLN A 29 -17.58 0.19 -5.53
CA GLN A 29 -19.00 0.55 -5.66
C GLN A 29 -19.83 -0.48 -6.43
N ASN A 30 -19.23 -1.19 -7.38
CA ASN A 30 -19.92 -2.14 -8.25
C ASN A 30 -19.76 -3.61 -7.81
N ALA A 31 -18.97 -3.89 -6.76
CA ALA A 31 -18.74 -5.24 -6.28
C ALA A 31 -20.01 -5.86 -5.71
N THR A 32 -20.40 -7.01 -6.24
CA THR A 32 -21.61 -7.73 -5.79
C THR A 32 -21.37 -9.22 -5.58
N THR A 33 -20.36 -9.79 -6.24
CA THR A 33 -20.03 -11.21 -6.16
C THR A 33 -18.88 -11.46 -5.21
N ARG A 34 -18.77 -12.70 -4.72
CA ARG A 34 -17.62 -13.17 -3.95
C ARG A 34 -16.30 -12.85 -4.67
N SER A 35 -16.23 -13.13 -5.97
CA SER A 35 -15.02 -12.91 -6.78
C SER A 35 -14.65 -11.43 -6.88
N ASP A 36 -15.62 -10.51 -6.94
CA ASP A 36 -15.35 -9.07 -6.97
C ASP A 36 -14.65 -8.64 -5.68
N HIS A 37 -15.20 -9.04 -4.54
CA HIS A 37 -14.62 -8.72 -3.24
C HIS A 37 -13.25 -9.39 -3.03
N GLU A 38 -13.04 -10.62 -3.53
CA GLU A 38 -11.70 -11.25 -3.49
C GLU A 38 -10.67 -10.49 -4.35
N ALA A 39 -11.07 -10.00 -5.53
CA ALA A 39 -10.20 -9.23 -6.41
C ALA A 39 -9.81 -7.87 -5.77
N ILE A 40 -10.77 -7.18 -5.15
CA ILE A 40 -10.51 -5.94 -4.42
C ILE A 40 -9.60 -6.19 -3.21
N ALA A 41 -9.86 -7.24 -2.44
CA ALA A 41 -9.01 -7.59 -1.31
C ALA A 41 -7.57 -7.82 -1.76
N LYS A 42 -7.38 -8.57 -2.84
CA LYS A 42 -6.05 -8.81 -3.42
C LYS A 42 -5.37 -7.51 -3.86
N TYR A 43 -6.11 -6.58 -4.46
CA TYR A 43 -5.55 -5.29 -4.87
C TYR A 43 -4.94 -4.53 -3.66
N TYR A 44 -5.69 -4.43 -2.56
CA TYR A 44 -5.18 -3.78 -1.35
C TYR A 44 -4.07 -4.59 -0.66
N GLU A 45 -4.09 -5.92 -0.68
CA GLU A 45 -2.98 -6.77 -0.18
C GLU A 45 -1.68 -6.51 -0.97
N ASP A 46 -1.79 -6.41 -2.29
CA ASP A 46 -0.65 -6.12 -3.17
C ASP A 46 -0.14 -4.69 -2.96
N ALA A 47 -1.04 -3.70 -2.76
CA ALA A 47 -0.68 -2.33 -2.42
C ALA A 47 0.03 -2.21 -1.06
N ALA A 48 -0.49 -2.87 -0.02
CA ALA A 48 0.13 -2.95 1.30
C ALA A 48 1.54 -3.54 1.21
N SER A 49 1.72 -4.60 0.42
CA SER A 49 3.02 -5.23 0.21
C SER A 49 4.03 -4.28 -0.44
N GLN A 50 3.59 -3.48 -1.42
CA GLN A 50 4.43 -2.46 -2.05
C GLN A 50 4.82 -1.35 -1.07
N MET A 51 3.88 -0.88 -0.24
CA MET A 51 4.18 0.15 0.77
C MET A 51 5.10 -0.38 1.87
N GLN A 52 4.94 -1.64 2.28
CA GLN A 52 5.83 -2.29 3.23
C GLN A 52 7.28 -2.40 2.71
N ALA A 53 7.46 -2.64 1.42
CA ALA A 53 8.78 -2.61 0.79
C ALA A 53 9.41 -1.21 0.87
N LYS A 54 8.62 -0.15 0.58
CA LYS A 54 9.09 1.24 0.73
C LYS A 54 9.42 1.59 2.19
N VAL A 55 8.64 1.13 3.17
CA VAL A 55 8.96 1.30 4.60
C VAL A 55 10.34 0.74 4.91
N LYS A 56 10.67 -0.46 4.40
CA LYS A 56 11.98 -1.08 4.60
C LYS A 56 13.10 -0.24 3.98
N GLU A 57 12.94 0.19 2.73
CA GLU A 57 13.92 1.03 2.03
C GLU A 57 14.16 2.36 2.78
N GLN A 58 13.09 3.01 3.24
CA GLN A 58 13.21 4.27 3.98
C GLN A 58 13.86 4.07 5.36
N LYS A 59 13.62 2.94 6.04
CA LYS A 59 14.29 2.61 7.31
C LYS A 59 15.80 2.42 7.12
N GLU A 60 16.21 1.71 6.07
CA GLU A 60 17.63 1.55 5.72
C GLU A 60 18.27 2.90 5.37
N LEU A 61 17.56 3.77 4.65
CA LEU A 61 18.04 5.11 4.30
C LEU A 61 18.16 6.02 5.54
N LEU A 62 17.18 5.98 6.44
CA LEU A 62 17.19 6.74 7.70
C LEU A 62 18.40 6.33 8.55
N GLU A 63 18.67 5.03 8.66
CA GLU A 63 19.84 4.51 9.36
C GLU A 63 21.14 5.09 8.77
N GLN A 64 21.25 5.17 7.44
CA GLN A 64 22.42 5.81 6.81
C GLN A 64 22.52 7.30 7.14
N TYR A 65 21.42 8.04 7.10
CA TYR A 65 21.40 9.46 7.44
C TYR A 65 21.75 9.72 8.91
N GLN A 66 21.39 8.81 9.81
CA GLN A 66 21.73 8.86 11.23
C GLN A 66 23.21 8.50 11.45
N ASN A 67 23.66 7.35 10.94
CA ASN A 67 25.01 6.82 11.17
C ASN A 67 26.10 7.60 10.43
N LYS A 68 25.77 8.21 9.28
CA LYS A 68 26.71 8.96 8.45
C LYS A 68 26.34 10.43 8.30
N SER A 69 25.69 10.99 9.32
CA SER A 69 25.27 12.41 9.36
C SER A 69 26.39 13.39 8.98
N TYR A 70 27.65 13.09 9.33
CA TYR A 70 28.84 13.87 8.97
C TYR A 70 29.05 14.05 7.46
N LEU A 71 28.54 13.14 6.61
CA LEU A 71 28.60 13.27 5.14
C LEU A 71 27.64 14.31 4.59
N TYR A 72 26.58 14.65 5.35
CA TYR A 72 25.50 15.52 4.88
C TYR A 72 25.52 16.91 5.55
N GLY A 73 26.32 17.09 6.60
CA GLY A 73 26.48 18.35 7.33
C GLY A 73 25.14 18.87 7.86
N ARG A 74 24.84 20.15 7.64
CA ARG A 74 23.58 20.77 8.10
C ARG A 74 22.31 20.13 7.53
N ARG A 75 22.39 19.46 6.38
CA ARG A 75 21.22 18.81 5.75
C ARG A 75 20.83 17.49 6.40
N ALA A 76 21.68 16.92 7.27
CA ALA A 76 21.42 15.61 7.87
C ALA A 76 20.08 15.58 8.63
N GLN A 77 19.77 16.64 9.39
CA GLN A 77 18.55 16.72 10.19
C GLN A 77 17.29 16.80 9.30
N ASP A 78 17.33 17.57 8.22
CA ASP A 78 16.22 17.69 7.28
C ASP A 78 15.95 16.36 6.57
N LEU A 79 17.03 15.67 6.14
CA LEU A 79 16.94 14.35 5.51
C LEU A 79 16.34 13.31 6.47
N GLN A 80 16.81 13.25 7.71
CA GLN A 80 16.27 12.36 8.73
C GLN A 80 14.77 12.63 8.97
N SER A 81 14.41 13.89 9.22
CA SER A 81 13.01 14.29 9.51
C SER A 81 12.08 13.98 8.33
N HIS A 82 12.54 14.20 7.10
CA HIS A 82 11.79 13.89 5.89
C HIS A 82 11.59 12.37 5.73
N THR A 83 12.66 11.58 5.88
CA THR A 83 12.58 10.12 5.77
C THR A 83 11.70 9.52 6.86
N GLU A 84 11.76 10.02 8.09
CA GLU A 84 10.85 9.62 9.15
C GLU A 84 9.38 9.94 8.82
N ALA A 85 9.11 11.09 8.19
CA ALA A 85 7.77 11.44 7.75
C ALA A 85 7.26 10.47 6.66
N LEU A 86 8.11 10.09 5.70
CA LEU A 86 7.80 9.09 4.68
C LEU A 86 7.52 7.71 5.31
N ILE A 87 8.34 7.27 6.26
CA ILE A 87 8.11 6.00 6.98
C ILE A 87 6.72 6.00 7.63
N ARG A 88 6.39 7.06 8.38
CA ARG A 88 5.08 7.17 9.04
C ARG A 88 3.93 7.20 8.05
N ASP A 89 4.12 7.83 6.89
CA ASP A 89 3.09 7.90 5.85
C ASP A 89 2.83 6.53 5.20
N TYR A 90 3.90 5.83 4.81
CA TYR A 90 3.77 4.50 4.25
C TYR A 90 3.23 3.49 5.26
N GLU A 91 3.61 3.56 6.54
CA GLU A 91 3.04 2.70 7.59
C GLU A 91 1.53 2.95 7.78
N ARG A 92 1.06 4.20 7.66
CA ARG A 92 -0.38 4.50 7.66
C ARG A 92 -1.08 3.89 6.45
N ASN A 93 -0.48 3.96 5.27
CA ASN A 93 -1.06 3.37 4.05
C ASN A 93 -1.12 1.85 4.14
N VAL A 94 -0.05 1.19 4.62
CA VAL A 94 -0.06 -0.26 4.90
C VAL A 94 -1.23 -0.62 5.82
N ALA A 95 -1.43 0.12 6.91
CA ALA A 95 -2.51 -0.15 7.86
C ALA A 95 -3.91 0.13 7.28
N ALA A 96 -4.05 1.09 6.37
CA ALA A 96 -5.30 1.36 5.67
C ALA A 96 -5.61 0.23 4.68
N ASP A 97 -4.65 -0.12 3.82
CA ASP A 97 -4.79 -1.15 2.80
C ASP A 97 -5.09 -2.53 3.41
N ILE A 98 -4.40 -2.90 4.51
CA ILE A 98 -4.69 -4.16 5.22
C ILE A 98 -6.12 -4.18 5.76
N ARG A 99 -6.64 -3.05 6.26
CA ARG A 99 -8.02 -2.97 6.77
C ARG A 99 -9.05 -3.13 5.65
N GLU A 100 -8.83 -2.46 4.51
CA GLU A 100 -9.70 -2.60 3.34
C GLU A 100 -9.66 -4.03 2.79
N ALA A 101 -8.48 -4.62 2.67
CA ALA A 101 -8.34 -6.02 2.27
C ALA A 101 -9.14 -6.95 3.19
N ALA A 102 -8.99 -6.80 4.51
CA ALA A 102 -9.68 -7.62 5.50
C ALA A 102 -11.21 -7.46 5.42
N LEU A 103 -11.71 -6.22 5.22
CA LEU A 103 -13.13 -5.94 5.02
C LEU A 103 -13.67 -6.73 3.81
N HIS A 104 -12.99 -6.64 2.68
CA HIS A 104 -13.41 -7.31 1.46
C HIS A 104 -13.33 -8.84 1.56
N ARG A 105 -12.30 -9.40 2.23
CA ARG A 105 -12.25 -10.83 2.55
C ARG A 105 -13.44 -11.28 3.39
N GLN A 106 -13.83 -10.48 4.40
CA GLN A 106 -14.98 -10.80 5.24
C GLN A 106 -16.29 -10.81 4.44
N ILE A 107 -16.47 -9.85 3.53
CA ILE A 107 -17.67 -9.80 2.67
C ILE A 107 -17.71 -11.01 1.74
N ALA A 108 -16.58 -11.36 1.10
CA ALA A 108 -16.46 -12.53 0.25
C ALA A 108 -16.84 -13.83 0.99
N SER A 109 -16.35 -14.02 2.23
CA SER A 109 -16.69 -15.19 3.06
C SER A 109 -18.19 -15.30 3.34
N LYS A 110 -18.85 -14.17 3.67
CA LYS A 110 -20.30 -14.15 3.93
C LYS A 110 -21.13 -14.48 2.69
N LEU A 111 -20.69 -14.03 1.52
CA LEU A 111 -21.36 -14.37 0.26
C LEU A 111 -21.24 -15.86 -0.07
N ASP A 112 -20.10 -16.48 0.26
CA ASP A 112 -19.89 -17.92 0.09
C ASP A 112 -20.82 -18.75 0.98
N GLU A 113 -20.90 -18.38 2.26
CA GLU A 113 -21.78 -19.01 3.25
C GLU A 113 -23.25 -18.96 2.82
N ASN A 114 -23.73 -17.77 2.40
CA ASN A 114 -25.11 -17.58 1.94
C ASN A 114 -25.43 -18.43 0.70
N HIS A 115 -24.47 -18.62 -0.20
CA HIS A 115 -24.63 -19.48 -1.37
C HIS A 115 -24.77 -20.96 -0.97
N ALA A 116 -23.95 -21.42 -0.03
CA ALA A 116 -24.00 -22.79 0.48
C ALA A 116 -25.32 -23.10 1.20
N THR A 117 -25.86 -22.16 1.99
CA THR A 117 -27.14 -22.35 2.69
C THR A 117 -28.34 -22.33 1.74
N SER A 118 -28.32 -21.50 0.71
CA SER A 118 -29.40 -21.42 -0.30
C SER A 118 -29.48 -22.69 -1.16
N GLY A 119 -28.34 -23.30 -1.49
CA GLY A 119 -28.30 -24.57 -2.24
C GLY A 119 -28.84 -25.78 -1.46
N THR A 120 -28.87 -25.69 -0.12
CA THR A 120 -29.35 -26.77 0.76
C THR A 120 -30.87 -26.71 0.98
N GLN A 121 -31.54 -25.61 0.61
CA GLN A 121 -32.95 -25.36 0.89
C GLN A 121 -33.93 -25.72 -0.24
N SER A 122 -33.53 -26.41 -1.32
CA SER A 122 -34.49 -26.97 -2.30
C SER A 122 -35.20 -28.20 -1.69
N PRO A 123 -36.49 -28.12 -1.31
CA PRO A 123 -37.23 -29.30 -0.88
C PRO A 123 -37.70 -30.03 -2.13
N ALA A 124 -37.45 -31.34 -2.17
CA ALA A 124 -38.07 -32.21 -3.15
C ALA A 124 -39.60 -32.10 -3.03
N LEU A 125 -40.26 -31.69 -4.12
CA LEU A 125 -41.67 -31.94 -4.41
C LEU A 125 -41.79 -32.40 -5.85
#